data_AF-A0A1Z4JQA1-F1
#
_entry.id   AF-A0A1Z4JQA1-F1
#
_cell.length_a   1.000
_cell.length_b   1.000
_cell.length_c   1.000
_cell.angle_alpha   90.00
_cell.angle_beta   90.00
_cell.angle_gamma   90.00
#
_symmetry.space_group_name_H-M   'P 1'
#
loop_
_entity.id
_entity.type
_entity.pdbx_description
1 polymer ?
#
loop_
_entity_poly.entity_id
_entity_poly.type
_entity_poly.pdbx_seq_one_letter_code
_entity_poly.pdbx_strand_id
1 'polypeptide(L)'
;MGRIFISAGHGNRINGVTDPGAVVAGTTEAREMILTRDLIVTELRSRGVEVLSVPDALSAAQAIDWINARARRDDVALEIRADAFSNPSVRGSTVYFIANNDQRRRNAELLLQALIRRVPQLPSRGARPDTDTGLGSLPFCRQINCGSLLMTIGFLTNPDDRFIIQNQRRDVSLGISDGLVAWVRGTALPPDPNQYPEIAINLNGQTYGEKGILVNGNSFVPLDLIDRLGLDLSKEPGISRINYRQVVFIRATDLAKFNVVIGWDAKTRTVTLRSILRVCAGSLDRIMGNGNTLSSQLITFLRRNNEAAVAQFPTIADLYRQEGAIEGVNYDIAFSQMLLETNYLRFGGDVKPSQNNFAGLGDVGGGPEGASFPNAQIGVRAHIQLLKAYASTEPLVQDVVTPRFRFVTRGIAPLIEQLTGRWSADPQYGQKISTILRQLYDSAQIL
;
A
#
# COMPACT_ATOMS: atom_id res chain seq x y z
N MET A 1 -27.50 31.42 -16.83
CA MET A 1 -27.14 30.12 -16.20
C MET A 1 -28.40 29.60 -15.55
N GLY A 2 -28.71 28.31 -15.73
CA GLY A 2 -29.86 27.70 -15.09
C GLY A 2 -29.74 27.69 -13.57
N ARG A 3 -30.88 27.68 -12.90
CA ARG A 3 -30.98 27.46 -11.46
C ARG A 3 -31.10 25.99 -11.14
N ILE A 4 -30.83 25.65 -9.88
CA ILE A 4 -31.02 24.30 -9.36
C ILE A 4 -32.22 24.29 -8.42
N PHE A 5 -33.19 23.43 -8.68
CA PHE A 5 -34.21 23.02 -7.72
C PHE A 5 -33.71 21.78 -6.99
N ILE A 6 -33.75 21.79 -5.66
CA ILE A 6 -33.36 20.62 -4.87
C ILE A 6 -34.45 20.23 -3.87
N SER A 7 -34.91 18.99 -4.00
CA SER A 7 -35.93 18.35 -3.17
C SER A 7 -35.29 17.28 -2.28
N ALA A 8 -35.77 17.16 -1.06
CA ALA A 8 -35.51 15.99 -0.20
C ALA A 8 -36.78 15.13 -0.23
N GLY A 9 -36.64 13.83 -0.46
CA GLY A 9 -37.78 12.92 -0.45
C GLY A 9 -38.45 12.84 0.93
N HIS A 10 -39.76 12.65 0.94
CA HIS A 10 -40.62 12.60 2.15
C HIS A 10 -40.64 13.93 2.93
N GLY A 11 -41.08 13.92 4.19
CA GLY A 11 -41.15 15.12 5.04
C GLY A 11 -42.47 15.91 4.95
N ASN A 12 -43.32 15.59 3.97
CA ASN A 12 -44.64 16.21 3.84
C ASN A 12 -45.54 15.86 5.03
N ARG A 13 -46.47 16.76 5.36
CA ARG A 13 -47.42 16.55 6.46
C ARG A 13 -48.77 16.08 5.93
N ILE A 14 -49.26 14.93 6.43
CA ILE A 14 -50.61 14.42 6.18
C ILE A 14 -51.33 14.40 7.53
N ASN A 15 -52.41 15.16 7.67
CA ASN A 15 -53.20 15.28 8.92
C ASN A 15 -52.36 15.64 10.16
N GLY A 16 -51.34 16.50 9.99
CA GLY A 16 -50.45 16.92 11.08
C GLY A 16 -49.30 15.96 11.39
N VAL A 17 -49.24 14.80 10.73
CA VAL A 17 -48.15 13.82 10.87
C VAL A 17 -47.19 13.94 9.70
N THR A 18 -45.89 14.06 9.99
CA THR A 18 -44.82 14.08 8.97
C THR A 18 -44.61 12.68 8.40
N ASP A 19 -44.62 12.52 7.08
CA ASP A 19 -44.19 11.30 6.39
C ASP A 19 -42.67 11.10 6.62
N PRO A 20 -42.25 10.09 7.38
CA PRO A 20 -40.84 9.91 7.69
C PRO A 20 -40.06 9.21 6.56
N GLY A 21 -40.75 8.63 5.57
CA GLY A 21 -40.16 7.63 4.68
C GLY A 21 -39.67 6.41 5.48
N ALA A 22 -38.54 5.82 5.09
CA ALA A 22 -37.95 4.71 5.85
C ALA A 22 -37.55 5.13 7.29
N VAL A 23 -37.90 4.32 8.29
CA VAL A 23 -37.51 4.51 9.71
C VAL A 23 -36.54 3.42 10.11
N VAL A 24 -35.29 3.78 10.42
CA VAL A 24 -34.22 2.81 10.70
C VAL A 24 -33.28 3.35 11.78
N ALA A 25 -32.93 2.52 12.75
CA ALA A 25 -31.87 2.80 13.74
C ALA A 25 -31.96 4.20 14.40
N GLY A 26 -33.17 4.65 14.72
CA GLY A 26 -33.40 5.94 15.38
C GLY A 26 -33.36 7.18 14.47
N THR A 27 -33.29 7.00 13.16
CA THR A 27 -33.41 8.09 12.17
C THR A 27 -34.51 7.79 11.14
N THR A 28 -34.80 8.78 10.30
CA THR A 28 -35.78 8.70 9.22
C THR A 28 -35.17 9.17 7.90
N GLU A 29 -35.68 8.66 6.77
CA GLU A 29 -35.28 9.12 5.44
C GLU A 29 -35.47 10.63 5.30
N ALA A 30 -36.65 11.13 5.67
CA ALA A 30 -36.96 12.56 5.60
C ALA A 30 -35.90 13.39 6.34
N ARG A 31 -35.50 12.98 7.55
CA ARG A 31 -34.50 13.70 8.35
C ARG A 31 -33.13 13.73 7.66
N GLU A 32 -32.63 12.58 7.22
CA GLU A 32 -31.28 12.51 6.63
C GLU A 32 -31.21 13.22 5.27
N MET A 33 -32.28 13.16 4.48
CA MET A 33 -32.35 13.85 3.18
C MET A 33 -32.49 15.36 3.35
N ILE A 34 -33.29 15.85 4.31
CA ILE A 34 -33.37 17.29 4.63
C ILE A 34 -32.00 17.84 5.05
N LEU A 35 -31.32 17.16 5.98
CA LEU A 35 -29.98 17.58 6.44
C LEU A 35 -28.95 17.58 5.31
N THR A 36 -29.02 16.60 4.40
CA THR A 36 -28.10 16.51 3.26
C THR A 36 -28.39 17.59 2.22
N ARG A 37 -29.67 17.83 1.90
CA ARG A 37 -30.09 18.89 1.00
C ARG A 37 -29.64 20.26 1.51
N ASP A 38 -29.82 20.55 2.79
CA ASP A 38 -29.49 21.88 3.33
C ASP A 38 -27.98 22.18 3.23
N LEU A 39 -27.13 21.15 3.37
CA LEU A 39 -25.70 21.25 3.09
C LEU A 39 -25.42 21.44 1.59
N ILE A 40 -26.10 20.72 0.69
CA ILE A 40 -25.98 20.94 -0.75
C ILE A 40 -26.40 22.37 -1.14
N VAL A 41 -27.49 22.89 -0.58
CA VAL A 41 -27.96 24.26 -0.80
C VAL A 41 -26.89 25.26 -0.34
N THR A 42 -26.32 25.05 0.84
CA THR A 42 -25.24 25.89 1.37
C THR A 42 -24.05 25.89 0.41
N GLU A 43 -23.69 24.71 -0.11
CA GLU A 43 -22.49 24.54 -0.92
C GLU A 43 -22.65 24.96 -2.38
N LEU A 44 -23.86 24.94 -2.91
CA LEU A 44 -24.17 25.56 -4.20
C LEU A 44 -24.16 27.09 -4.09
N ARG A 45 -24.70 27.66 -3.00
CA ARG A 45 -24.69 29.11 -2.75
C ARG A 45 -23.28 29.64 -2.56
N SER A 46 -22.41 28.92 -1.85
CA SER A 46 -20.99 29.30 -1.66
C SER A 46 -20.24 29.41 -3.00
N ARG A 47 -20.70 28.71 -4.04
CA ARG A 47 -20.14 28.72 -5.41
C ARG A 47 -20.83 29.72 -6.35
N GLY A 48 -21.69 30.60 -5.83
CA GLY A 48 -22.44 31.59 -6.60
C GLY A 48 -23.51 30.97 -7.50
N VAL A 49 -24.03 29.78 -7.18
CA VAL A 49 -25.09 29.13 -7.95
C VAL A 49 -26.45 29.42 -7.33
N GLU A 50 -27.38 29.88 -8.15
CA GLU A 50 -28.75 30.15 -7.71
C GLU A 50 -29.50 28.82 -7.50
N VAL A 51 -29.92 28.57 -6.26
CA VAL A 51 -30.57 27.32 -5.83
C VAL A 51 -31.85 27.61 -5.06
N LEU A 52 -32.90 26.87 -5.40
CA LEU A 52 -34.19 26.85 -4.73
C LEU A 52 -34.37 25.53 -3.99
N SER A 53 -34.47 25.60 -2.66
CA SER A 53 -34.86 24.46 -1.84
C SER A 53 -36.37 24.28 -1.92
N VAL A 54 -36.82 23.11 -2.33
CA VAL A 54 -38.25 22.77 -2.34
C VAL A 54 -38.75 22.67 -0.90
N PRO A 55 -39.88 23.28 -0.52
CA PRO A 55 -40.37 23.24 0.86
C PRO A 55 -40.77 21.84 1.34
N ASP A 56 -40.31 21.46 2.53
CA ASP A 56 -40.49 20.13 3.15
C ASP A 56 -41.95 19.72 3.34
N ALA A 57 -42.85 20.70 3.51
CA ALA A 57 -44.25 20.44 3.79
C ALA A 57 -45.05 19.98 2.56
N LEU A 58 -44.50 20.12 1.35
CA LEU A 58 -45.19 19.79 0.11
C LEU A 58 -45.20 18.29 -0.14
N SER A 59 -46.36 17.74 -0.50
CA SER A 59 -46.43 16.38 -1.07
C SER A 59 -45.65 16.28 -2.39
N ALA A 60 -45.35 15.07 -2.84
CA ALA A 60 -44.64 14.85 -4.11
C ALA A 60 -45.30 15.56 -5.31
N ALA A 61 -46.63 15.54 -5.41
CA ALA A 61 -47.36 16.24 -6.47
C ALA A 61 -47.22 17.77 -6.34
N GLN A 62 -47.40 18.31 -5.13
CA GLN A 62 -47.25 19.74 -4.88
C GLN A 62 -45.82 20.23 -5.09
N ALA A 63 -44.81 19.41 -4.80
CA ALA A 63 -43.41 19.72 -5.07
C ALA A 63 -43.16 19.86 -6.58
N ILE A 64 -43.70 18.94 -7.39
CA ILE A 64 -43.64 19.02 -8.87
C ILE A 64 -44.32 20.30 -9.36
N ASP A 65 -45.54 20.60 -8.90
CA ASP A 65 -46.26 21.82 -9.27
C ASP A 65 -45.49 23.07 -8.87
N TRP A 66 -44.89 23.06 -7.67
CA TRP A 66 -44.10 24.17 -7.15
C TRP A 66 -42.84 24.43 -7.99
N ILE A 67 -42.16 23.37 -8.43
CA ILE A 67 -41.02 23.46 -9.35
C ILE A 67 -41.50 23.99 -10.71
N ASN A 68 -42.53 23.40 -11.29
CA ASN A 68 -43.05 23.75 -12.62
C ASN A 68 -43.54 25.18 -12.71
N ALA A 69 -44.17 25.70 -11.66
CA ALA A 69 -44.61 27.10 -11.59
C ALA A 69 -43.45 28.10 -11.61
N ARG A 70 -42.21 27.66 -11.39
CA ARG A 70 -41.01 28.50 -11.31
C ARG A 70 -39.98 28.17 -12.38
N ALA A 71 -39.99 26.97 -12.92
CA ALA A 71 -38.95 26.44 -13.78
C ALA A 71 -38.80 27.23 -15.09
N ARG A 72 -37.54 27.50 -15.46
CA ARG A 72 -37.14 28.04 -16.76
C ARG A 72 -36.46 26.93 -17.58
N ARG A 73 -36.31 27.15 -18.89
CA ARG A 73 -35.78 26.17 -19.84
C ARG A 73 -34.42 25.56 -19.43
N ASP A 74 -33.52 26.39 -18.89
CA ASP A 74 -32.16 25.98 -18.54
C ASP A 74 -32.02 25.50 -17.09
N ASP A 75 -33.08 25.60 -16.29
CA ASP A 75 -33.06 25.13 -14.90
C ASP A 75 -32.96 23.59 -14.85
N VAL A 76 -32.53 23.08 -13.71
CA VAL A 76 -32.47 21.64 -13.44
C VAL A 76 -33.07 21.32 -12.08
N ALA A 77 -33.59 20.11 -11.90
CA ALA A 77 -34.17 19.65 -10.66
C ALA A 77 -33.57 18.31 -10.20
N LEU A 78 -33.29 18.19 -8.92
CA LEU A 78 -32.86 16.94 -8.29
C LEU A 78 -33.69 16.67 -7.04
N GLU A 79 -34.23 15.46 -6.94
CA GLU A 79 -34.69 14.91 -5.66
C GLU A 79 -33.65 13.95 -5.11
N ILE A 80 -33.29 14.10 -3.84
CA ILE A 80 -32.46 13.14 -3.12
C ILE A 80 -33.30 12.29 -2.17
N ARG A 81 -33.05 10.98 -2.21
CA ARG A 81 -33.75 9.94 -1.42
C ARG A 81 -32.74 8.98 -0.80
N ALA A 82 -33.17 8.23 0.20
CA ALA A 82 -32.42 7.09 0.72
C ALA A 82 -33.34 5.88 0.81
N ASP A 83 -32.92 4.78 0.21
CA ASP A 83 -33.77 3.60 0.09
C ASP A 83 -33.69 2.72 1.35
N ALA A 84 -34.58 1.74 1.45
CA ALA A 84 -34.57 0.73 2.50
C ALA A 84 -34.93 -0.63 1.91
N PHE A 85 -34.17 -1.64 2.29
CA PHE A 85 -34.39 -3.00 1.82
C PHE A 85 -34.30 -4.00 2.96
N SER A 86 -35.10 -5.08 2.87
CA SER A 86 -35.19 -6.10 3.92
C SER A 86 -33.87 -6.81 4.18
N ASN A 87 -33.06 -6.99 3.13
CA ASN A 87 -31.69 -7.47 3.27
C ASN A 87 -30.73 -6.28 3.55
N PRO A 88 -30.15 -6.17 4.75
CA PRO A 88 -29.30 -5.04 5.14
C PRO A 88 -27.93 -5.02 4.45
N SER A 89 -27.58 -6.05 3.69
CA SER A 89 -26.36 -6.05 2.85
C SER A 89 -26.51 -5.24 1.56
N VAL A 90 -27.76 -4.95 1.14
CA VAL A 90 -28.01 -4.15 -0.07
C VAL A 90 -27.58 -2.71 0.17
N ARG A 91 -26.69 -2.22 -0.69
CA ARG A 91 -26.09 -0.90 -0.55
C ARG A 91 -25.69 -0.29 -1.89
N GLY A 92 -25.34 0.99 -1.87
CA GLY A 92 -24.85 1.78 -3.00
C GLY A 92 -25.85 2.81 -3.55
N SER A 93 -25.33 3.72 -4.36
CA SER A 93 -26.07 4.85 -4.94
C SER A 93 -26.50 4.59 -6.38
N THR A 94 -27.69 5.07 -6.76
CA THR A 94 -28.19 5.08 -8.13
C THR A 94 -28.80 6.45 -8.44
N VAL A 95 -28.78 6.83 -9.71
CA VAL A 95 -29.52 8.01 -10.19
C VAL A 95 -30.51 7.59 -11.27
N TYR A 96 -31.78 7.89 -11.05
CA TYR A 96 -32.86 7.63 -11.98
C TYR A 96 -33.11 8.79 -12.92
N PHE A 97 -33.39 8.45 -14.18
CA PHE A 97 -33.70 9.39 -15.26
C PHE A 97 -34.90 8.90 -16.07
N ILE A 98 -35.58 9.81 -16.78
CA ILE A 98 -36.69 9.41 -17.67
C ILE A 98 -36.21 8.44 -18.77
N ALA A 99 -36.87 7.29 -18.88
CA ALA A 99 -36.54 6.28 -19.89
C ALA A 99 -36.50 6.85 -21.33
N ASN A 100 -35.65 6.26 -22.17
CA ASN A 100 -35.45 6.66 -23.58
C ASN A 100 -34.96 8.11 -23.78
N ASN A 101 -34.23 8.67 -22.81
CA ASN A 101 -33.61 10.00 -22.93
C ASN A 101 -32.10 9.95 -22.65
N ASP A 102 -31.32 9.90 -23.72
CA ASP A 102 -29.85 9.79 -23.64
C ASP A 102 -29.19 11.00 -22.96
N GLN A 103 -29.74 12.19 -23.12
CA GLN A 103 -29.20 13.36 -22.44
C GLN A 103 -29.43 13.27 -20.93
N ARG A 104 -30.58 12.76 -20.48
CA ARG A 104 -30.85 12.57 -19.05
C ARG A 104 -30.03 11.42 -18.48
N ARG A 105 -29.80 10.35 -19.25
CA ARG A 105 -28.85 9.28 -18.90
C ARG A 105 -27.45 9.82 -18.64
N ARG A 106 -26.86 10.57 -19.58
CA ARG A 106 -25.51 11.15 -19.41
C ARG A 106 -25.41 12.07 -18.20
N ASN A 107 -26.47 12.82 -17.90
CA ASN A 107 -26.46 13.74 -16.76
C ASN A 107 -26.62 12.98 -15.44
N ALA A 108 -27.34 11.86 -15.42
CA ALA A 108 -27.39 10.95 -14.28
C ALA A 108 -26.03 10.26 -14.04
N GLU A 109 -25.35 9.82 -15.09
CA GLU A 109 -24.00 9.26 -15.01
C GLU A 109 -23.00 10.29 -14.47
N LEU A 110 -23.06 11.53 -14.98
CA LEU A 110 -22.23 12.64 -14.51
C LEU A 110 -22.43 12.91 -13.01
N LEU A 111 -23.68 13.00 -12.57
CA LEU A 111 -24.03 13.26 -11.17
C LEU A 111 -23.60 12.11 -10.25
N LEU A 112 -23.83 10.87 -10.68
CA LEU A 112 -23.41 9.69 -9.93
C LEU A 112 -21.87 9.62 -9.84
N GLN A 113 -21.16 9.86 -10.94
CA GLN A 113 -19.70 9.89 -10.96
C GLN A 113 -19.13 10.95 -10.01
N ALA A 114 -19.76 12.12 -9.94
CA ALA A 114 -19.33 13.19 -9.04
C ALA A 114 -19.42 12.79 -7.56
N LEU A 115 -20.51 12.12 -7.17
CA LEU A 115 -20.69 11.56 -5.83
C LEU A 115 -19.62 10.50 -5.52
N ILE A 116 -19.44 9.53 -6.41
CA ILE A 116 -18.54 8.38 -6.17
C ILE A 116 -17.07 8.82 -6.10
N ARG A 117 -16.65 9.85 -6.85
CA ARG A 117 -15.29 10.41 -6.74
C ARG A 117 -14.99 10.97 -5.35
N ARG A 118 -15.98 11.63 -4.73
CA ARG A 118 -15.87 12.19 -3.38
C ARG A 118 -15.99 11.13 -2.30
N VAL A 119 -16.81 10.11 -2.55
CA VAL A 119 -17.14 9.05 -1.59
C VAL A 119 -16.89 7.67 -2.21
N PRO A 120 -15.63 7.26 -2.41
CA PRO A 120 -15.29 6.02 -3.10
C PRO A 120 -15.70 4.76 -2.33
N GLN A 121 -16.03 4.87 -1.04
CA GLN A 121 -16.53 3.74 -0.23
C GLN A 121 -18.01 3.43 -0.51
N LEU A 122 -18.72 4.29 -1.23
CA LEU A 122 -20.11 4.10 -1.61
C LEU A 122 -20.16 3.37 -2.96
N PRO A 123 -20.74 2.16 -3.05
CA PRO A 123 -20.82 1.45 -4.33
C PRO A 123 -21.72 2.18 -5.34
N SER A 124 -21.34 2.17 -6.61
CA SER A 124 -22.22 2.62 -7.70
C SER A 124 -23.15 1.50 -8.13
N ARG A 125 -24.45 1.78 -8.21
CA ARG A 125 -25.50 0.91 -8.77
C ARG A 125 -25.92 1.33 -10.18
N GLY A 126 -25.26 2.34 -10.73
CA GLY A 126 -25.45 2.88 -12.08
C GLY A 126 -26.53 3.96 -12.18
N ALA A 127 -26.51 4.67 -13.31
CA ALA A 127 -27.64 5.48 -13.75
C ALA A 127 -28.69 4.55 -14.37
N ARG A 128 -29.95 4.63 -13.94
CA ARG A 128 -31.01 3.72 -14.37
C ARG A 128 -32.21 4.48 -14.92
N PRO A 129 -32.92 3.96 -15.93
CA PRO A 129 -34.19 4.55 -16.33
C PRO A 129 -35.20 4.42 -15.19
N ASP A 130 -36.14 5.36 -15.09
CA ASP A 130 -37.17 5.39 -14.06
C ASP A 130 -38.12 4.17 -14.09
N THR A 131 -38.19 3.52 -15.25
CA THR A 131 -38.89 2.25 -15.48
C THR A 131 -38.30 1.07 -14.73
N ASP A 132 -37.04 1.15 -14.28
CA ASP A 132 -36.39 0.08 -13.50
C ASP A 132 -36.86 0.04 -12.04
N THR A 133 -37.59 1.06 -11.59
CA THR A 133 -38.18 1.07 -10.24
C THR A 133 -39.38 0.13 -10.17
N GLY A 134 -39.72 -0.34 -8.95
CA GLY A 134 -40.92 -1.16 -8.75
C GLY A 134 -42.24 -0.46 -9.12
N LEU A 135 -42.22 0.87 -9.31
CA LEU A 135 -43.36 1.65 -9.77
C LEU A 135 -43.46 1.74 -11.30
N GLY A 136 -42.41 1.35 -12.03
CA GLY A 136 -42.34 1.43 -13.50
C GLY A 136 -42.31 2.85 -14.07
N SER A 137 -42.39 3.89 -13.23
CA SER A 137 -42.34 5.29 -13.63
C SER A 137 -42.14 6.16 -12.39
N LEU A 138 -41.31 7.20 -12.51
CA LEU A 138 -41.12 8.20 -11.44
C LEU A 138 -41.69 9.56 -11.87
N PRO A 139 -42.75 10.06 -11.19
CA PRO A 139 -43.35 11.37 -11.51
C PRO A 139 -42.33 12.52 -11.53
N PHE A 140 -41.36 12.53 -10.61
CA PHE A 140 -40.32 13.56 -10.56
C PHE A 140 -39.48 13.62 -11.86
N CYS A 141 -39.20 12.46 -12.47
CA CYS A 141 -38.47 12.37 -13.74
C CYS A 141 -39.33 12.75 -14.97
N ARG A 142 -40.66 12.62 -14.88
CA ARG A 142 -41.56 12.73 -16.04
C ARG A 142 -42.39 14.00 -16.10
N GLN A 143 -42.75 14.56 -14.96
CA GLN A 143 -43.73 15.65 -14.85
C GLN A 143 -43.08 17.01 -14.62
N ILE A 144 -41.76 17.07 -14.37
CA ILE A 144 -41.03 18.33 -14.24
C ILE A 144 -40.67 18.86 -15.64
N ASN A 145 -40.96 20.14 -15.88
CA ASN A 145 -40.79 20.79 -17.19
C ASN A 145 -39.32 21.05 -17.56
N CYS A 146 -38.45 21.18 -16.56
CA CYS A 146 -37.01 21.33 -16.75
C CYS A 146 -36.28 19.98 -16.59
N GLY A 147 -34.96 19.95 -16.82
CA GLY A 147 -34.23 18.69 -16.72
C GLY A 147 -34.22 18.16 -15.29
N SER A 148 -34.81 16.99 -15.05
CA SER A 148 -34.92 16.40 -13.70
C SER A 148 -34.25 15.02 -13.56
N LEU A 149 -33.80 14.73 -12.35
CA LEU A 149 -33.25 13.44 -11.91
C LEU A 149 -33.73 13.13 -10.48
N LEU A 150 -33.74 11.84 -10.13
CA LEU A 150 -33.95 11.39 -8.76
C LEU A 150 -32.74 10.54 -8.34
N MET A 151 -32.04 10.94 -7.27
CA MET A 151 -30.88 10.21 -6.77
C MET A 151 -31.24 9.47 -5.48
N THR A 152 -31.02 8.16 -5.48
CA THR A 152 -30.90 7.37 -4.26
C THR A 152 -29.45 7.46 -3.79
N ILE A 153 -29.21 8.15 -2.67
CA ILE A 153 -27.85 8.32 -2.14
C ILE A 153 -27.31 6.98 -1.62
N GLY A 154 -28.15 6.17 -0.97
CA GLY A 154 -27.77 4.86 -0.44
C GLY A 154 -28.94 4.19 0.26
N PHE A 155 -28.68 3.10 0.97
CA PHE A 155 -29.70 2.35 1.72
C PHE A 155 -29.56 2.58 3.24
N LEU A 156 -30.57 3.15 3.90
CA LEU A 156 -30.52 3.41 5.35
C LEU A 156 -30.48 2.13 6.19
N THR A 157 -31.00 1.02 5.66
CA THR A 157 -30.92 -0.31 6.30
C THR A 157 -29.51 -0.88 6.29
N ASN A 158 -28.64 -0.42 5.38
CA ASN A 158 -27.24 -0.81 5.38
C ASN A 158 -26.41 0.08 6.33
N PRO A 159 -25.65 -0.50 7.27
CA PRO A 159 -24.90 0.27 8.26
C PRO A 159 -23.80 1.15 7.67
N ASP A 160 -23.13 0.71 6.61
CA ASP A 160 -22.02 1.47 6.00
C ASP A 160 -22.54 2.66 5.19
N ASP A 161 -23.59 2.47 4.39
CA ASP A 161 -24.23 3.57 3.65
C ASP A 161 -24.84 4.59 4.62
N ARG A 162 -25.52 4.13 5.68
CA ARG A 162 -26.02 5.01 6.73
C ARG A 162 -24.88 5.77 7.41
N PHE A 163 -23.77 5.10 7.72
CA PHE A 163 -22.59 5.76 8.28
C PHE A 163 -22.06 6.86 7.36
N ILE A 164 -21.97 6.60 6.05
CA ILE A 164 -21.57 7.59 5.04
C ILE A 164 -22.53 8.78 5.02
N ILE A 165 -23.85 8.54 4.93
CA ILE A 165 -24.88 9.60 4.88
C ILE A 165 -24.82 10.48 6.14
N GLN A 166 -24.54 9.90 7.31
CA GLN A 166 -24.53 10.63 8.58
C GLN A 166 -23.19 11.31 8.89
N ASN A 167 -22.07 10.62 8.67
CA ASN A 167 -20.75 11.04 9.15
C ASN A 167 -19.85 11.60 8.04
N GLN A 168 -20.12 11.29 6.78
CA GLN A 168 -19.43 11.84 5.60
C GLN A 168 -20.36 12.75 4.78
N ARG A 169 -21.41 13.29 5.41
CA ARG A 169 -22.45 14.09 4.76
C ARG A 169 -21.89 15.28 3.96
N ARG A 170 -20.80 15.87 4.44
CA ARG A 170 -20.11 16.97 3.74
C ARG A 170 -19.55 16.51 2.40
N ASP A 171 -18.89 15.36 2.34
CA ASP A 171 -18.32 14.81 1.10
C ASP A 171 -19.41 14.36 0.13
N VAL A 172 -20.50 13.76 0.65
CA VAL A 172 -21.73 13.48 -0.13
C VAL A 172 -22.27 14.77 -0.75
N SER A 173 -22.42 15.82 0.05
CA SER A 173 -22.95 17.11 -0.40
C SER A 173 -22.04 17.79 -1.42
N LEU A 174 -20.72 17.73 -1.22
CA LEU A 174 -19.72 18.22 -2.17
C LEU A 174 -19.79 17.48 -3.51
N GLY A 175 -19.92 16.15 -3.50
CA GLY A 175 -20.01 15.34 -4.72
C GLY A 175 -21.28 15.60 -5.51
N ILE A 176 -22.43 15.68 -4.83
CA ILE A 176 -23.70 16.05 -5.47
C ILE A 176 -23.63 17.49 -6.03
N SER A 177 -23.03 18.42 -5.28
CA SER A 177 -22.83 19.80 -5.75
C SER A 177 -21.91 19.89 -6.97
N ASP A 178 -20.80 19.14 -6.99
CA ASP A 178 -19.88 19.08 -8.13
C ASP A 178 -20.60 18.60 -9.40
N GLY A 179 -21.44 17.56 -9.28
CA GLY A 179 -22.22 17.02 -10.39
C GLY A 179 -23.33 17.95 -10.87
N LEU A 180 -24.05 18.61 -9.96
CA LEU A 180 -25.09 19.58 -10.30
C LEU A 180 -24.51 20.82 -10.99
N VAL A 181 -23.37 21.32 -10.52
CA VAL A 181 -22.66 22.44 -11.17
C VAL A 181 -22.20 22.06 -12.56
N ALA A 182 -21.59 20.88 -12.72
CA ALA A 182 -21.15 20.40 -14.04
C ALA A 182 -22.34 20.23 -14.99
N TRP A 183 -23.47 19.69 -14.52
CA TRP A 183 -24.68 19.58 -15.31
C TRP A 183 -25.20 20.95 -15.74
N VAL A 184 -25.50 21.85 -14.80
CA VAL A 184 -26.15 23.14 -15.13
C VAL A 184 -25.26 24.06 -15.98
N ARG A 185 -23.94 23.87 -15.93
CA ARG A 185 -22.97 24.64 -16.74
C ARG A 185 -22.56 23.94 -18.03
N GLY A 186 -22.88 22.66 -18.21
CA GLY A 186 -22.39 21.85 -19.33
C GLY A 186 -20.87 21.68 -19.35
N THR A 187 -20.24 21.65 -18.17
CA THR A 187 -18.78 21.55 -18.03
C THR A 187 -18.35 20.17 -17.53
N ALA A 188 -17.06 19.86 -17.62
CA ALA A 188 -16.48 18.69 -16.96
C ALA A 188 -16.55 18.81 -15.43
N LEU A 189 -16.50 17.66 -14.75
CA LEU A 189 -16.32 17.62 -13.29
C LEU A 189 -14.96 18.23 -12.91
N PRO A 190 -14.85 18.83 -11.70
CA PRO A 190 -13.56 19.23 -11.17
C PRO A 190 -12.60 18.02 -11.06
N PRO A 191 -11.28 18.26 -10.96
CA PRO A 191 -10.30 17.20 -10.73
C PRO A 191 -10.68 16.33 -9.54
N ASP A 192 -10.45 15.02 -9.66
CA ASP A 192 -10.74 14.07 -8.60
C ASP A 192 -9.88 14.38 -7.36
N PRO A 193 -10.48 14.74 -6.21
CA PRO A 193 -9.74 15.06 -5.00
C PRO A 193 -8.96 13.87 -4.43
N ASN A 194 -9.30 12.65 -4.85
CA ASN A 194 -8.72 11.39 -4.36
C ASN A 194 -7.76 10.75 -5.39
N GLN A 195 -7.20 11.52 -6.32
CA GLN A 195 -6.29 10.97 -7.33
C GLN A 195 -4.87 10.74 -6.80
N TYR A 196 -4.43 9.49 -6.79
CA TYR A 196 -3.03 9.16 -6.59
C TYR A 196 -2.22 9.41 -7.88
N PRO A 197 -1.06 10.08 -7.80
CA PRO A 197 -0.19 10.22 -8.96
C PRO A 197 0.30 8.87 -9.46
N GLU A 198 0.31 8.67 -10.78
CA GLU A 198 0.87 7.47 -11.39
C GLU A 198 2.41 7.49 -11.37
N ILE A 199 3.00 6.31 -11.28
CA ILE A 199 4.46 6.08 -11.37
C ILE A 199 4.75 4.98 -12.40
N ALA A 200 5.90 5.07 -13.07
CA ALA A 200 6.36 4.00 -13.95
C ALA A 200 6.95 2.85 -13.11
N ILE A 201 6.91 1.64 -13.66
CA ILE A 201 7.50 0.46 -13.05
C ILE A 201 8.57 -0.07 -14.01
N ASN A 202 9.78 -0.29 -13.51
CA ASN A 202 10.85 -0.99 -14.22
C ASN A 202 11.05 -2.35 -13.54
N LEU A 203 10.85 -3.45 -14.26
CA LEU A 203 11.09 -4.80 -13.78
C LEU A 203 12.30 -5.39 -14.51
N ASN A 204 13.36 -5.72 -13.77
CA ASN A 204 14.58 -6.34 -14.31
C ASN A 204 15.19 -5.57 -15.51
N GLY A 205 15.15 -4.25 -15.48
CA GLY A 205 15.67 -3.38 -16.54
C GLY A 205 14.66 -3.08 -17.65
N GLN A 206 13.48 -3.69 -17.66
CA GLN A 206 12.44 -3.48 -18.67
C GLN A 206 11.28 -2.66 -18.12
N THR A 207 10.69 -1.79 -18.94
CA THR A 207 9.48 -1.06 -18.56
C THR A 207 8.30 -2.02 -18.45
N TYR A 208 7.65 -2.05 -17.29
CA TYR A 208 6.42 -2.81 -17.10
C TYR A 208 5.24 -2.04 -17.71
N GLY A 209 4.34 -2.76 -18.38
CA GLY A 209 3.25 -2.16 -19.16
C GLY A 209 2.21 -1.41 -18.32
N GLU A 210 1.98 -1.85 -17.08
CA GLU A 210 1.07 -1.18 -16.15
C GLU A 210 1.78 -0.13 -15.29
N LYS A 211 1.01 0.84 -14.79
CA LYS A 211 1.51 1.91 -13.91
C LYS A 211 1.28 1.55 -12.45
N GLY A 212 2.20 1.99 -11.60
CA GLY A 212 1.99 2.04 -10.16
C GLY A 212 1.33 3.35 -9.74
N ILE A 213 1.11 3.51 -8.44
CA ILE A 213 0.61 4.76 -7.85
C ILE A 213 1.48 5.22 -6.68
N LEU A 214 1.49 6.53 -6.43
CA LEU A 214 2.19 7.14 -5.30
C LEU A 214 1.20 7.51 -4.21
N VAL A 215 1.32 6.86 -3.05
CA VAL A 215 0.42 7.08 -1.89
C VAL A 215 1.24 7.53 -0.70
N ASN A 216 1.03 8.78 -0.28
CA ASN A 216 1.78 9.41 0.83
C ASN A 216 3.31 9.26 0.67
N GLY A 217 3.81 9.45 -0.56
CA GLY A 217 5.24 9.30 -0.88
C GLY A 217 5.73 7.86 -1.04
N ASN A 218 4.88 6.86 -0.84
CA ASN A 218 5.23 5.45 -1.04
C ASN A 218 4.82 4.96 -2.43
N SER A 219 5.69 4.19 -3.06
CA SER A 219 5.39 3.54 -4.33
C SER A 219 4.54 2.28 -4.12
N PHE A 220 3.45 2.18 -4.86
CA PHE A 220 2.54 1.06 -4.87
C PHE A 220 2.47 0.46 -6.29
N VAL A 221 2.58 -0.86 -6.40
CA VAL A 221 2.56 -1.61 -7.67
C VAL A 221 1.35 -2.54 -7.70
N PRO A 222 0.77 -2.81 -8.88
CA PRO A 222 -0.44 -3.62 -8.96
C PRO A 222 -0.17 -5.10 -8.60
N LEU A 223 -1.18 -5.78 -8.08
CA LEU A 223 -1.09 -7.16 -7.58
C LEU A 223 -0.75 -8.17 -8.69
N ASP A 224 -1.18 -7.91 -9.92
CA ASP A 224 -0.89 -8.76 -11.10
C ASP A 224 0.62 -8.96 -11.34
N LEU A 225 1.41 -7.94 -11.05
CA LEU A 225 2.87 -7.97 -11.13
C LEU A 225 3.46 -8.99 -10.16
N ILE A 226 2.82 -9.16 -8.99
CA ILE A 226 3.24 -10.13 -7.98
C ILE A 226 2.97 -11.56 -8.47
N ASP A 227 1.79 -11.78 -9.05
CA ASP A 227 1.43 -13.08 -9.61
C ASP A 227 2.42 -13.49 -10.72
N ARG A 228 2.84 -12.52 -11.55
CA ARG A 228 3.89 -12.75 -12.58
C ARG A 228 5.27 -13.04 -12.01
N LEU A 229 5.56 -12.54 -10.81
CA LEU A 229 6.80 -12.85 -10.09
C LEU A 229 6.72 -14.20 -9.34
N GLY A 230 5.55 -14.84 -9.31
CA GLY A 230 5.34 -16.10 -8.59
C GLY A 230 5.48 -15.98 -7.08
N LEU A 231 5.22 -14.80 -6.51
CA LEU A 231 5.38 -14.55 -5.08
C LEU A 231 4.09 -14.86 -4.31
N ASP A 232 4.16 -15.74 -3.32
CA ASP A 232 3.03 -16.08 -2.45
C ASP A 232 2.92 -15.11 -1.26
N LEU A 233 2.04 -14.11 -1.40
CA LEU A 233 1.78 -13.12 -0.36
C LEU A 233 0.80 -13.58 0.72
N SER A 234 0.23 -14.79 0.61
CA SER A 234 -0.82 -15.28 1.54
C SER A 234 -0.28 -15.57 2.94
N LYS A 235 1.03 -15.83 3.06
CA LYS A 235 1.70 -16.26 4.29
C LYS A 235 2.31 -15.12 5.10
N GLU A 236 2.30 -13.89 4.57
CA GLU A 236 2.95 -12.73 5.19
C GLU A 236 1.94 -11.73 5.78
N PRO A 237 1.68 -11.78 7.10
CA PRO A 237 0.93 -10.73 7.77
C PRO A 237 1.73 -9.43 7.76
N GLY A 238 1.14 -8.35 7.25
CA GLY A 238 1.76 -7.01 7.22
C GLY A 238 1.99 -6.39 5.84
N ILE A 239 1.59 -7.06 4.76
CA ILE A 239 1.63 -6.47 3.41
C ILE A 239 0.54 -5.41 3.25
N SER A 240 0.95 -4.18 2.94
CA SER A 240 0.05 -3.04 2.76
C SER A 240 -0.66 -3.13 1.41
N ARG A 241 -1.99 -3.21 1.44
CA ARG A 241 -2.85 -3.31 0.25
C ARG A 241 -3.81 -2.14 0.20
N ILE A 242 -4.01 -1.58 -0.99
CA ILE A 242 -5.02 -0.55 -1.24
C ILE A 242 -5.79 -0.91 -2.51
N ASN A 243 -7.09 -0.62 -2.52
CA ASN A 243 -7.91 -0.72 -3.72
C ASN A 243 -8.08 0.67 -4.29
N TYR A 244 -7.62 0.87 -5.53
CA TYR A 244 -7.76 2.13 -6.24
C TYR A 244 -8.20 1.86 -7.68
N ARG A 245 -9.33 2.46 -8.08
CA ARG A 245 -9.92 2.27 -9.43
C ARG A 245 -10.09 0.78 -9.81
N GLN A 246 -10.57 -0.03 -8.85
CA GLN A 246 -10.78 -1.48 -9.00
C GLN A 246 -9.50 -2.31 -9.20
N VAL A 247 -8.32 -1.71 -9.03
CA VAL A 247 -7.04 -2.42 -9.03
C VAL A 247 -6.50 -2.47 -7.60
N VAL A 248 -6.07 -3.66 -7.18
CA VAL A 248 -5.39 -3.84 -5.89
C VAL A 248 -3.92 -3.52 -6.09
N PHE A 249 -3.41 -2.58 -5.30
CA PHE A 249 -2.00 -2.25 -5.28
C PHE A 249 -1.36 -2.65 -3.95
N ILE A 250 -0.08 -3.00 -4.01
CA ILE A 250 0.77 -3.36 -2.89
C ILE A 250 1.93 -2.38 -2.79
N ARG A 251 2.34 -2.02 -1.57
CA ARG A 251 3.52 -1.20 -1.36
C ARG A 251 4.77 -1.94 -1.85
N ALA A 252 5.51 -1.32 -2.77
CA ALA A 252 6.68 -1.93 -3.41
C ALA A 252 7.75 -2.37 -2.40
N THR A 253 7.98 -1.61 -1.32
CA THR A 253 8.98 -1.93 -0.28
C THR A 253 8.67 -3.23 0.46
N ASP A 254 7.41 -3.66 0.52
CA ASP A 254 7.03 -4.89 1.20
C ASP A 254 7.52 -6.14 0.42
N LEU A 255 7.85 -5.97 -0.87
CA LEU A 255 8.40 -7.03 -1.73
C LEU A 255 9.87 -7.38 -1.41
N ALA A 256 10.57 -6.54 -0.64
CA ALA A 256 11.94 -6.80 -0.22
C ALA A 256 12.08 -8.11 0.56
N LYS A 257 11.02 -8.52 1.27
CA LYS A 257 10.94 -9.80 1.99
C LYS A 257 11.02 -11.02 1.08
N PHE A 258 10.68 -10.86 -0.20
CA PHE A 258 10.65 -11.93 -1.20
C PHE A 258 11.88 -11.91 -2.11
N ASN A 259 12.98 -11.35 -1.62
CA ASN A 259 14.22 -11.20 -2.38
C ASN A 259 14.11 -10.33 -3.63
N VAL A 260 13.18 -9.38 -3.64
CA VAL A 260 13.07 -8.37 -4.70
C VAL A 260 13.80 -7.10 -4.25
N VAL A 261 14.79 -6.64 -5.02
CA VAL A 261 15.44 -5.35 -4.74
C VAL A 261 14.58 -4.22 -5.28
N ILE A 262 14.38 -3.19 -4.45
CA ILE A 262 13.52 -2.04 -4.73
C ILE A 262 14.39 -0.78 -4.88
N GLY A 263 14.23 -0.07 -5.99
CA GLY A 263 14.85 1.22 -6.25
C GLY A 263 13.82 2.28 -6.62
N TRP A 264 14.21 3.55 -6.50
CA TRP A 264 13.39 4.69 -6.90
C TRP A 264 14.23 5.69 -7.72
N ASP A 265 13.73 6.03 -8.90
CA ASP A 265 14.24 7.15 -9.70
C ASP A 265 13.27 8.34 -9.60
N ALA A 266 13.70 9.37 -8.88
CA ALA A 266 12.91 10.58 -8.67
C ALA A 266 12.73 11.42 -9.94
N LYS A 267 13.68 11.38 -10.88
CA LYS A 267 13.60 12.19 -12.12
C LYS A 267 12.53 11.65 -13.05
N THR A 268 12.43 10.33 -13.15
CA THR A 268 11.48 9.65 -14.05
C THR A 268 10.22 9.17 -13.34
N ARG A 269 10.15 9.30 -12.00
CA ARG A 269 9.09 8.75 -11.13
C ARG A 269 8.89 7.25 -11.38
N THR A 270 10.00 6.52 -11.36
CA THR A 270 10.02 5.09 -11.66
C THR A 270 10.40 4.30 -10.42
N VAL A 271 9.57 3.32 -10.06
CA VAL A 271 9.98 2.27 -9.11
C VAL A 271 10.66 1.14 -9.88
N THR A 272 11.86 0.77 -9.44
CA THR A 272 12.64 -0.33 -10.03
C THR A 272 12.52 -1.55 -9.14
N LEU A 273 12.19 -2.70 -9.74
CA LEU A 273 12.10 -4.00 -9.10
C LEU A 273 13.09 -4.94 -9.77
N ARG A 274 13.99 -5.56 -9.01
CA ARG A 274 14.87 -6.62 -9.52
C ARG A 274 14.58 -7.93 -8.80
N SER A 275 14.12 -8.91 -9.57
CA SER A 275 13.76 -10.26 -9.10
C SER A 275 14.65 -11.36 -9.68
N ILE A 276 15.39 -11.09 -10.76
CA ILE A 276 16.38 -12.02 -11.30
C ILE A 276 17.70 -11.75 -10.59
N LEU A 277 17.93 -12.49 -9.52
CA LEU A 277 19.20 -12.45 -8.81
C LEU A 277 20.21 -13.27 -9.61
N ARG A 278 21.43 -12.77 -9.78
CA ARG A 278 22.53 -13.54 -10.41
C ARG A 278 22.93 -14.77 -9.58
N VAL A 279 22.42 -14.86 -8.36
CA VAL A 279 22.64 -15.95 -7.40
C VAL A 279 21.30 -16.67 -7.21
N CYS A 280 21.30 -18.00 -7.20
CA CYS A 280 20.06 -18.77 -6.95
C CYS A 280 19.43 -18.34 -5.62
N ALA A 281 18.11 -18.08 -5.61
CA ALA A 281 17.44 -17.50 -4.44
C ALA A 281 17.59 -18.36 -3.15
N GLY A 282 17.71 -19.68 -3.28
CA GLY A 282 17.93 -20.62 -2.16
C GLY A 282 19.40 -20.84 -1.77
N SER A 283 20.35 -20.08 -2.32
CA SER A 283 21.78 -20.12 -1.96
C SER A 283 22.28 -18.85 -1.27
N LEU A 284 21.45 -17.80 -1.17
CA LEU A 284 21.86 -16.52 -0.58
C LEU A 284 22.13 -16.63 0.93
N ASP A 285 21.39 -17.48 1.62
CA ASP A 285 21.43 -17.64 3.08
C ASP A 285 22.19 -18.89 3.54
N ARG A 286 22.73 -19.69 2.61
CA ARG A 286 23.46 -20.92 2.94
C ARG A 286 24.92 -20.61 3.29
N ILE A 287 25.34 -20.99 4.49
CA ILE A 287 26.70 -20.71 5.00
C ILE A 287 27.76 -21.52 4.23
N MET A 288 27.43 -22.76 3.85
CA MET A 288 28.31 -23.57 2.99
C MET A 288 28.06 -23.24 1.52
N GLY A 289 29.13 -23.00 0.76
CA GLY A 289 29.08 -22.63 -0.65
C GLY A 289 30.17 -21.63 -1.01
N ASN A 290 30.22 -21.23 -2.28
CA ASN A 290 31.12 -20.17 -2.73
C ASN A 290 30.45 -18.80 -2.62
N GLY A 291 31.24 -17.79 -2.24
CA GLY A 291 30.82 -16.42 -2.45
C GLY A 291 30.78 -16.04 -3.93
N ASN A 292 30.17 -14.91 -4.23
CA ASN A 292 29.95 -14.37 -5.57
C ASN A 292 30.73 -13.07 -5.81
N THR A 293 31.27 -12.44 -4.76
CA THR A 293 32.04 -11.19 -4.92
C THR A 293 33.52 -11.45 -5.17
N LEU A 294 34.22 -10.48 -5.76
CA LEU A 294 35.69 -10.41 -5.88
C LEU A 294 36.32 -9.70 -4.68
N SER A 295 37.62 -9.91 -4.42
CA SER A 295 38.36 -9.19 -3.37
C SER A 295 38.24 -7.67 -3.50
N SER A 296 38.28 -7.17 -4.74
CA SER A 296 38.13 -5.74 -5.06
C SER A 296 36.74 -5.20 -4.70
N GLN A 297 35.70 -6.01 -4.77
CA GLN A 297 34.35 -5.63 -4.38
C GLN A 297 34.20 -5.60 -2.85
N LEU A 298 34.72 -6.63 -2.15
CA LEU A 298 34.77 -6.67 -0.68
C LEU A 298 35.53 -5.47 -0.09
N ILE A 299 36.73 -5.18 -0.62
CA ILE A 299 37.55 -4.06 -0.11
C ILE A 299 36.92 -2.71 -0.44
N THR A 300 36.26 -2.57 -1.60
CA THR A 300 35.53 -1.35 -1.96
C THR A 300 34.35 -1.11 -1.03
N PHE A 301 33.61 -2.17 -0.71
CA PHE A 301 32.49 -2.10 0.23
C PHE A 301 32.97 -1.73 1.65
N LEU A 302 34.06 -2.34 2.12
CA LEU A 302 34.68 -1.96 3.39
C LEU A 302 35.15 -0.50 3.37
N ARG A 303 35.87 -0.06 2.33
CA ARG A 303 36.40 1.31 2.21
C ARG A 303 35.31 2.37 2.31
N ARG A 304 34.17 2.16 1.65
CA ARG A 304 33.02 3.09 1.70
C ARG A 304 32.47 3.27 3.12
N ASN A 305 32.58 2.24 3.95
CA ASN A 305 32.08 2.25 5.31
C ASN A 305 33.15 2.66 6.32
N ASN A 306 34.42 2.24 6.14
CA ASN A 306 35.56 2.55 6.99
C ASN A 306 36.86 2.57 6.17
N GLU A 307 37.28 3.75 5.74
CA GLU A 307 38.49 3.92 4.94
C GLU A 307 39.77 3.55 5.71
N ALA A 308 39.85 3.88 7.01
CA ALA A 308 41.02 3.60 7.84
C ALA A 308 41.28 2.10 8.02
N ALA A 309 40.22 1.29 8.05
CA ALA A 309 40.35 -0.18 8.13
C ALA A 309 41.11 -0.79 6.95
N VAL A 310 41.03 -0.17 5.76
CA VAL A 310 41.75 -0.66 4.58
C VAL A 310 43.26 -0.48 4.73
N ALA A 311 43.70 0.57 5.42
CA ALA A 311 45.11 0.76 5.75
C ALA A 311 45.58 -0.19 6.86
N GLN A 312 44.74 -0.43 7.86
CA GLN A 312 45.06 -1.29 9.00
C GLN A 312 45.05 -2.79 8.67
N PHE A 313 44.13 -3.22 7.79
CA PHE A 313 43.94 -4.61 7.40
C PHE A 313 43.87 -4.76 5.86
N PRO A 314 44.96 -4.47 5.13
CA PRO A 314 44.95 -4.36 3.68
C PRO A 314 44.60 -5.68 2.96
N THR A 315 44.87 -6.82 3.59
CA THR A 315 44.69 -8.16 3.00
C THR A 315 43.43 -8.87 3.46
N ILE A 316 42.58 -8.25 4.28
CA ILE A 316 41.46 -8.94 4.94
C ILE A 316 40.47 -9.56 3.97
N ALA A 317 40.17 -8.88 2.86
CA ALA A 317 39.28 -9.39 1.81
C ALA A 317 39.84 -10.65 1.14
N ASP A 318 41.15 -10.67 0.86
CA ASP A 318 41.81 -11.83 0.27
C ASP A 318 41.86 -13.01 1.24
N LEU A 319 42.13 -12.74 2.52
CA LEU A 319 42.14 -13.78 3.56
C LEU A 319 40.78 -14.47 3.68
N TYR A 320 39.68 -13.73 3.73
CA TYR A 320 38.34 -14.33 3.80
C TYR A 320 38.02 -15.19 2.58
N ARG A 321 38.38 -14.72 1.38
CA ARG A 321 38.18 -15.50 0.14
C ARG A 321 39.00 -16.77 0.14
N GLN A 322 40.28 -16.69 0.52
CA GLN A 322 41.18 -17.84 0.52
C GLN A 322 40.75 -18.88 1.56
N GLU A 323 40.63 -18.48 2.83
CA GLU A 323 40.29 -19.39 3.92
C GLU A 323 38.86 -19.96 3.75
N GLY A 324 37.90 -19.12 3.31
CA GLY A 324 36.54 -19.56 2.99
C GLY A 324 36.50 -20.57 1.84
N ALA A 325 37.22 -20.31 0.74
CA ALA A 325 37.28 -21.23 -0.40
C ALA A 325 37.93 -22.59 -0.04
N ILE A 326 38.96 -22.58 0.82
CA ILE A 326 39.61 -23.81 1.31
C ILE A 326 38.62 -24.68 2.09
N GLU A 327 37.84 -24.08 2.97
CA GLU A 327 36.92 -24.83 3.84
C GLU A 327 35.52 -25.04 3.24
N GLY A 328 35.21 -24.42 2.09
CA GLY A 328 33.90 -24.46 1.44
C GLY A 328 32.84 -23.57 2.12
N VAL A 329 33.27 -22.59 2.90
CA VAL A 329 32.41 -21.62 3.57
C VAL A 329 32.25 -20.39 2.68
N ASN A 330 31.02 -19.89 2.56
CA ASN A 330 30.72 -18.71 1.76
C ASN A 330 31.42 -17.48 2.35
N TYR A 331 32.49 -17.07 1.68
CA TYR A 331 33.33 -15.98 2.14
C TYR A 331 32.61 -14.63 2.18
N ASP A 332 31.52 -14.43 1.41
CA ASP A 332 30.72 -13.20 1.49
C ASP A 332 29.91 -13.13 2.78
N ILE A 333 29.36 -14.28 3.21
CA ILE A 333 28.64 -14.41 4.48
C ILE A 333 29.62 -14.20 5.64
N ALA A 334 30.76 -14.90 5.63
CA ALA A 334 31.78 -14.77 6.67
C ALA A 334 32.33 -13.33 6.73
N PHE A 335 32.56 -12.69 5.59
CA PHE A 335 32.97 -11.29 5.55
C PHE A 335 31.87 -10.36 6.10
N SER A 336 30.61 -10.56 5.71
CA SER A 336 29.47 -9.77 6.21
C SER A 336 29.29 -9.90 7.73
N GLN A 337 29.43 -11.12 8.26
CA GLN A 337 29.42 -11.37 9.69
C GLN A 337 30.60 -10.67 10.39
N MET A 338 31.80 -10.71 9.81
CA MET A 338 32.94 -9.97 10.34
C MET A 338 32.69 -8.46 10.43
N LEU A 339 32.08 -7.88 9.40
CA LEU A 339 31.73 -6.46 9.42
C LEU A 339 30.75 -6.13 10.55
N LEU A 340 29.79 -7.03 10.82
CA LEU A 340 28.87 -6.88 11.95
C LEU A 340 29.62 -6.94 13.30
N GLU A 341 30.40 -7.99 13.50
CA GLU A 341 31.10 -8.29 14.76
C GLU A 341 32.14 -7.24 15.14
N THR A 342 32.82 -6.68 14.14
CA THR A 342 33.93 -5.72 14.36
C THR A 342 33.50 -4.27 14.17
N ASN A 343 32.22 -4.01 13.91
CA ASN A 343 31.73 -2.71 13.48
C ASN A 343 32.54 -2.13 12.29
N TYR A 344 32.68 -2.93 11.24
CA TYR A 344 33.50 -2.67 10.05
C TYR A 344 34.98 -2.42 10.39
N LEU A 345 35.57 -3.30 11.21
CA LEU A 345 36.95 -3.23 11.69
C LEU A 345 37.30 -1.95 12.46
N ARG A 346 36.30 -1.25 13.02
CA ARG A 346 36.53 -0.16 13.98
C ARG A 346 36.90 -0.71 15.34
N PHE A 347 36.33 -1.85 15.69
CA PHE A 347 36.32 -2.39 17.05
C PHE A 347 35.68 -1.37 18.02
N GLY A 348 35.45 -1.73 19.28
CA GLY A 348 34.74 -0.84 20.22
C GLY A 348 34.02 -1.54 21.37
N GLY A 349 33.97 -2.87 21.35
CA GLY A 349 33.68 -3.70 22.51
C GLY A 349 34.95 -4.21 23.18
N ASP A 350 34.84 -5.34 23.88
CA ASP A 350 35.94 -5.94 24.63
C ASP A 350 37.09 -6.45 23.73
N VAL A 351 36.79 -6.79 22.47
CA VAL A 351 37.78 -7.27 21.49
C VAL A 351 38.51 -6.10 20.83
N LYS A 352 39.85 -6.14 20.91
CA LYS A 352 40.79 -5.14 20.37
C LYS A 352 41.31 -5.57 18.99
N PRO A 353 41.67 -4.60 18.11
CA PRO A 353 42.22 -4.90 16.78
C PRO A 353 43.46 -5.82 16.81
N SER A 354 44.32 -5.68 17.83
CA SER A 354 45.55 -6.48 17.99
C SER A 354 45.30 -7.97 18.25
N GLN A 355 44.09 -8.35 18.65
CA GLN A 355 43.74 -9.74 18.93
C GLN A 355 43.45 -10.55 17.66
N ASN A 356 43.29 -9.90 16.50
CA ASN A 356 42.90 -10.54 15.24
C ASN A 356 41.62 -11.40 15.36
N ASN A 357 40.75 -11.09 16.32
CA ASN A 357 39.51 -11.81 16.54
C ASN A 357 38.37 -11.07 15.81
N PHE A 358 38.12 -11.51 14.57
CA PHE A 358 37.22 -10.82 13.66
C PHE A 358 35.75 -11.24 13.78
N ALA A 359 35.43 -12.11 14.73
CA ALA A 359 34.09 -12.69 14.83
C ALA A 359 33.60 -12.88 16.28
N GLY A 360 34.18 -12.14 17.22
CA GLY A 360 33.79 -12.22 18.63
C GLY A 360 34.00 -13.61 19.25
N LEU A 361 34.99 -14.37 18.76
CA LEU A 361 35.20 -15.75 19.17
C LEU A 361 35.58 -15.82 20.65
N GLY A 362 34.82 -16.58 21.44
CA GLY A 362 35.17 -16.84 22.83
C GLY A 362 36.38 -17.76 22.96
N ASP A 363 37.16 -17.57 24.01
CA ASP A 363 38.19 -18.54 24.42
C ASP A 363 37.59 -19.68 25.27
N VAL A 364 38.38 -20.69 25.59
CA VAL A 364 37.99 -21.80 26.49
C VAL A 364 37.71 -21.28 27.90
N GLY A 365 38.47 -20.29 28.37
CA GLY A 365 38.32 -19.69 29.70
C GLY A 365 37.11 -18.76 29.87
N GLY A 366 36.41 -18.40 28.78
CA GLY A 366 35.19 -17.59 28.85
C GLY A 366 35.38 -16.12 29.30
N GLY A 367 36.61 -15.61 29.27
CA GLY A 367 36.89 -14.21 29.60
C GLY A 367 36.28 -13.23 28.58
N PRO A 368 35.98 -11.97 29.01
CA PRO A 368 35.30 -10.99 28.17
C PRO A 368 36.12 -10.57 26.93
N GLU A 369 37.45 -10.62 27.01
CA GLU A 369 38.34 -10.29 25.89
C GLU A 369 38.30 -11.33 24.74
N GLY A 370 37.73 -12.52 24.97
CA GLY A 370 37.63 -13.58 23.97
C GLY A 370 38.99 -14.18 23.57
N ALA A 371 38.99 -14.93 22.46
CA ALA A 371 40.21 -15.53 21.90
C ALA A 371 41.10 -14.47 21.24
N SER A 372 42.42 -14.72 21.22
CA SER A 372 43.40 -13.89 20.52
C SER A 372 44.24 -14.75 19.58
N PHE A 373 44.54 -14.23 18.40
CA PHE A 373 45.25 -14.94 17.34
C PHE A 373 46.52 -14.20 16.93
N PRO A 374 47.60 -14.94 16.59
CA PRO A 374 48.92 -14.37 16.36
C PRO A 374 48.99 -13.47 15.13
N ASN A 375 48.10 -13.66 14.16
CA ASN A 375 47.99 -12.82 12.97
C ASN A 375 46.58 -12.89 12.37
N ALA A 376 46.31 -11.98 11.43
CA ALA A 376 45.01 -11.87 10.78
C ALA A 376 44.58 -13.15 10.05
N GLN A 377 45.52 -13.87 9.42
CA GLN A 377 45.20 -15.12 8.72
C GLN A 377 44.65 -16.19 9.67
N ILE A 378 45.31 -16.39 10.83
CA ILE A 378 44.83 -17.37 11.83
C ILE A 378 43.49 -16.94 12.42
N GLY A 379 43.29 -15.63 12.63
CA GLY A 379 42.01 -15.09 13.07
C GLY A 379 40.86 -15.36 12.11
N VAL A 380 41.07 -15.11 10.81
CA VAL A 380 40.09 -15.42 9.75
C VAL A 380 39.85 -16.92 9.66
N ARG A 381 40.90 -17.75 9.71
CA ARG A 381 40.76 -19.21 9.71
C ARG A 381 39.90 -19.69 10.88
N ALA A 382 40.14 -19.19 12.09
CA ALA A 382 39.37 -19.57 13.26
C ALA A 382 37.88 -19.22 13.11
N HIS A 383 37.57 -18.07 12.50
CA HIS A 383 36.20 -17.69 12.17
C HIS A 383 35.58 -18.66 11.17
N ILE A 384 36.24 -18.93 10.05
CA ILE A 384 35.76 -19.84 9.00
C ILE A 384 35.53 -21.25 9.55
N GLN A 385 36.44 -21.76 10.36
CA GLN A 385 36.31 -23.08 10.98
C GLN A 385 35.08 -23.17 11.89
N LEU A 386 34.78 -22.13 12.66
CA LEU A 386 33.61 -22.13 13.53
C LEU A 386 32.30 -22.01 12.73
N LEU A 387 32.28 -21.22 11.66
CA LEU A 387 31.15 -21.19 10.72
C LEU A 387 30.90 -22.56 10.09
N LYS A 388 31.95 -23.24 9.62
CA LYS A 388 31.86 -24.63 9.13
C LYS A 388 31.38 -25.58 10.20
N ALA A 389 31.77 -25.37 11.47
CA ALA A 389 31.26 -26.15 12.58
C ALA A 389 29.75 -26.06 12.71
N TYR A 390 29.20 -24.86 12.65
CA TYR A 390 27.75 -24.66 12.68
C TYR A 390 27.05 -25.21 11.44
N ALA A 391 27.62 -25.05 10.25
CA ALA A 391 26.89 -25.27 9.01
C ALA A 391 27.08 -26.65 8.36
N SER A 392 28.10 -27.42 8.75
CA SER A 392 28.44 -28.69 8.10
C SER A 392 28.92 -29.75 9.08
N THR A 393 28.78 -31.02 8.72
CA THR A 393 29.39 -32.17 9.40
C THR A 393 30.71 -32.60 8.75
N GLU A 394 31.09 -32.00 7.63
CA GLU A 394 32.33 -32.34 6.92
C GLU A 394 33.58 -31.99 7.74
N PRO A 395 34.64 -32.80 7.65
CA PRO A 395 35.90 -32.50 8.32
C PRO A 395 36.50 -31.16 7.83
N LEU A 396 37.33 -30.55 8.68
CA LEU A 396 38.14 -29.42 8.25
C LEU A 396 39.20 -29.88 7.25
N VAL A 397 39.55 -28.98 6.34
CA VAL A 397 40.68 -29.19 5.42
C VAL A 397 41.99 -28.80 6.11
N GLN A 398 41.97 -27.79 6.98
CA GLN A 398 43.13 -27.31 7.72
C GLN A 398 43.08 -27.66 9.21
N ASP A 399 44.25 -27.59 9.87
CA ASP A 399 44.37 -27.82 11.31
C ASP A 399 43.49 -26.88 12.13
N VAL A 400 42.87 -27.44 13.19
CA VAL A 400 41.97 -26.69 14.08
C VAL A 400 42.74 -25.60 14.80
N VAL A 401 42.32 -24.35 14.61
CA VAL A 401 42.85 -23.18 15.33
C VAL A 401 41.81 -22.46 16.18
N THR A 402 40.51 -22.71 15.95
CA THR A 402 39.45 -22.11 16.76
C THR A 402 39.29 -22.83 18.11
N PRO A 403 39.44 -22.14 19.27
CA PRO A 403 39.50 -22.78 20.58
C PRO A 403 38.24 -23.58 20.94
N ARG A 404 37.10 -23.16 20.39
CA ARG A 404 35.79 -23.72 20.72
C ARG A 404 35.22 -24.67 19.68
N PHE A 405 36.01 -25.05 18.67
CA PHE A 405 35.57 -25.92 17.57
C PHE A 405 34.82 -27.17 18.04
N ARG A 406 35.36 -27.84 19.07
CA ARG A 406 34.86 -29.14 19.56
C ARG A 406 33.59 -29.03 20.41
N PHE A 407 33.20 -27.83 20.83
CA PHE A 407 32.00 -27.61 21.66
C PHE A 407 30.74 -27.32 20.83
N VAL A 408 30.88 -27.13 19.51
CA VAL A 408 29.75 -26.90 18.61
C VAL A 408 29.18 -28.24 18.14
N THR A 409 27.86 -28.41 18.29
CA THR A 409 27.15 -29.51 17.61
C THR A 409 27.20 -29.26 16.11
N ARG A 410 27.91 -30.14 15.39
CA ARG A 410 28.24 -29.95 13.98
C ARG A 410 26.98 -29.97 13.09
N GLY A 411 26.88 -29.02 12.15
CA GLY A 411 25.80 -28.96 11.16
C GLY A 411 24.43 -28.48 11.69
N ILE A 412 24.38 -27.92 12.90
CA ILE A 412 23.13 -27.49 13.56
C ILE A 412 22.52 -26.19 12.99
N ALA A 413 23.28 -25.39 12.25
CA ALA A 413 22.84 -24.15 11.62
C ALA A 413 23.40 -23.98 10.20
N PRO A 414 22.86 -24.67 9.19
CA PRO A 414 23.26 -24.49 7.78
C PRO A 414 22.94 -23.12 7.15
N LEU A 415 21.97 -22.38 7.70
CA LEU A 415 21.49 -21.09 7.17
C LEU A 415 21.84 -19.92 8.09
N ILE A 416 22.00 -18.70 7.54
CA ILE A 416 22.33 -17.47 8.28
C ILE A 416 21.38 -17.25 9.47
N GLU A 417 20.06 -17.37 9.25
CA GLU A 417 19.06 -17.13 10.31
C GLU A 417 19.18 -18.11 11.48
N GLN A 418 19.75 -19.30 11.26
CA GLN A 418 19.93 -20.31 12.31
C GLN A 418 21.15 -20.02 13.21
N LEU A 419 21.97 -19.02 12.88
CA LEU A 419 23.01 -18.52 13.78
C LEU A 419 22.42 -17.68 14.93
N THR A 420 21.21 -17.14 14.76
CA THR A 420 20.47 -16.42 15.80
C THR A 420 20.23 -17.32 17.01
N GLY A 421 20.62 -16.85 18.19
CA GLY A 421 20.55 -17.62 19.45
C GLY A 421 21.59 -18.73 19.59
N ARG A 422 22.48 -18.92 18.60
CA ARG A 422 23.55 -19.93 18.64
C ARG A 422 24.94 -19.29 18.64
N TRP A 423 25.18 -18.40 17.67
CA TRP A 423 26.40 -17.61 17.61
C TRP A 423 26.31 -16.39 18.53
N SER A 424 25.16 -15.71 18.49
CA SER A 424 24.88 -14.51 19.28
C SER A 424 23.50 -14.60 19.92
N ALA A 425 23.35 -14.04 21.12
CA ALA A 425 22.08 -13.94 21.82
C ALA A 425 21.14 -12.86 21.24
N ASP A 426 21.62 -12.03 20.30
CA ASP A 426 20.81 -11.03 19.62
C ASP A 426 19.71 -11.71 18.79
N PRO A 427 18.41 -11.45 19.05
CA PRO A 427 17.30 -12.05 18.32
C PRO A 427 17.23 -11.62 16.84
N GLN A 428 17.96 -10.59 16.43
CA GLN A 428 18.02 -10.09 15.05
C GLN A 428 19.34 -10.43 14.35
N TYR A 429 20.16 -11.30 14.93
CA TYR A 429 21.52 -11.54 14.46
C TYR A 429 21.61 -11.98 13.00
N GLY A 430 20.88 -13.04 12.62
CA GLY A 430 20.82 -13.52 11.24
C GLY A 430 20.36 -12.43 10.28
N GLN A 431 19.26 -11.75 10.61
CA GLN A 431 18.72 -10.65 9.80
C GLN A 431 19.72 -9.51 9.58
N LYS A 432 20.56 -9.17 10.58
CA LYS A 432 21.62 -8.16 10.44
C LYS A 432 22.69 -8.60 9.46
N ILE A 433 23.15 -9.86 9.54
CA ILE A 433 24.10 -10.44 8.58
C ILE A 433 23.51 -10.43 7.17
N SER A 434 22.28 -10.93 7.02
CA SER A 434 21.53 -10.95 5.76
C SER A 434 21.40 -9.56 5.14
N THR A 435 21.22 -8.51 5.97
CA THR A 435 21.14 -7.12 5.52
C THR A 435 22.47 -6.62 4.97
N ILE A 436 23.58 -6.86 5.68
CA ILE A 436 24.92 -6.48 5.22
C ILE A 436 25.29 -7.22 3.92
N LEU A 437 24.98 -8.51 3.84
CA LEU A 437 25.22 -9.31 2.62
C LEU A 437 24.47 -8.74 1.41
N ARG A 438 23.20 -8.35 1.57
CA ARG A 438 22.42 -7.71 0.50
C ARG A 438 23.03 -6.38 0.06
N GLN A 439 23.46 -5.54 1.01
CA GLN A 439 24.12 -4.27 0.70
C GLN A 439 25.43 -4.49 -0.06
N LEU A 440 26.22 -5.50 0.35
CA LEU A 440 27.43 -5.90 -0.35
C LEU A 440 27.10 -6.29 -1.79
N TYR A 441 26.09 -7.12 -2.02
CA TYR A 441 25.72 -7.61 -3.35
C TYR A 441 25.14 -6.52 -4.25
N ASP A 442 24.33 -5.61 -3.71
CA ASP A 442 23.84 -4.43 -4.44
C ASP A 442 25.03 -3.54 -4.87
N SER A 443 25.97 -3.29 -3.95
CA SER A 443 27.18 -2.52 -4.27
C SER A 443 28.06 -3.18 -5.34
N ALA A 444 28.05 -4.51 -5.41
CA ALA A 444 28.78 -5.33 -6.36
C ALA A 444 28.02 -5.55 -7.68
N GLN A 445 26.80 -5.02 -7.83
CA GLN A 445 25.91 -5.22 -8.98
C GLN A 445 25.61 -6.72 -9.23
N ILE A 446 25.51 -7.48 -8.15
CA ILE A 446 25.08 -8.88 -8.15
C ILE A 446 23.55 -8.97 -8.02
N LEU A 447 22.96 -8.06 -7.23
CA LEU A 447 21.52 -7.88 -7.04
C LEU A 447 20.98 -6.63 -7.76
#